data_AF-A0AAN7YKA1-F1
#
_entry.id   AF-A0AAN7YKA1-F1
#
_cell.length_a   1.000
_cell.length_b   1.000
_cell.length_c   1.000
_cell.angle_alpha   90.00
_cell.angle_beta   90.00
_cell.angle_gamma   90.00
#
_symmetry.space_group_name_H-M   'P 1'
#
loop_
_entity.id
_entity.type
_entity.pdbx_description
1 polymer ?
#
loop_
_entity_poly.entity_id
_entity_poly.type
_entity_poly.pdbx_seq_one_letter_code
_entity_poly.pdbx_strand_id
1 'polypeptide(L)'
;MASDDSAAATALLTEHLGYTPLSLVDDVFNSINTIIYLSIEKLETGLASLPPERLGFKGSKSTIGDQQVNDEYADAKQEIEEGLHQLETLLTSSADKRFDAFEIYTLRNILSVPPDLVNWIRLSHHEGISLSHADAPSLDTIEELRRKLAASRMVSQSLASEHGRNETILAQLKGILDADSKDETLPNMSFMPGKLPQQPFSGQLPLTTNTTFALSQLPALKTTLTELRARLATLRGMQLGLDTAKDERREERRQYIEQRTRSHLERNGRLAASNKGPLTGRVTDPAEVDALEKAANMFNPP
;
A
#
# COMPACT_ATOMS: atom_id res chain seq x y z
N MET A 1 28.73 18.11 -20.59
CA MET A 1 28.96 16.82 -21.28
C MET A 1 29.26 15.72 -20.27
N ALA A 2 30.32 15.80 -19.44
CA ALA A 2 30.59 14.76 -18.42
C ALA A 2 29.48 14.53 -17.37
N SER A 3 28.62 15.51 -17.09
CA SER A 3 27.49 15.37 -16.16
C SER A 3 26.30 14.59 -16.76
N ASP A 4 26.06 14.73 -18.07
CA ASP A 4 24.98 13.99 -18.75
C ASP A 4 25.34 12.51 -18.88
N ASP A 5 26.61 12.19 -19.12
CA ASP A 5 27.06 10.81 -19.24
C ASP A 5 26.94 10.05 -17.90
N SER A 6 27.15 10.73 -16.78
CA SER A 6 26.92 10.17 -15.43
C SER A 6 25.42 9.98 -15.13
N ALA A 7 24.57 10.92 -15.58
CA ALA A 7 23.12 10.78 -15.48
C ALA A 7 22.59 9.62 -16.35
N ALA A 8 23.15 9.43 -17.55
CA ALA A 8 22.82 8.31 -18.42
C ALA A 8 23.30 6.97 -17.83
N ALA A 9 24.52 6.92 -17.28
CA ALA A 9 25.04 5.75 -16.59
C ALA A 9 24.15 5.34 -15.40
N THR A 10 23.76 6.30 -14.57
CA THR A 10 22.85 6.05 -13.43
C THR A 10 21.46 5.62 -13.91
N ALA A 11 20.93 6.20 -15.00
CA ALA A 11 19.67 5.76 -15.59
C ALA A 11 19.72 4.30 -16.07
N LEU A 12 20.76 3.91 -16.80
CA LEU A 12 20.96 2.52 -17.24
C LEU A 12 21.07 1.55 -16.07
N LEU A 13 21.82 1.93 -15.02
CA LEU A 13 21.94 1.12 -13.82
C LEU A 13 20.60 1.01 -13.08
N THR A 14 19.84 2.09 -12.98
CA THR A 14 18.53 2.07 -12.33
C THR A 14 17.52 1.23 -13.10
N GLU A 15 17.60 1.22 -14.42
CA GLU A 15 16.76 0.38 -15.26
C GLU A 15 17.13 -1.10 -15.10
N HIS A 16 18.43 -1.41 -15.10
CA HIS A 16 18.91 -2.79 -14.95
C HIS A 16 18.58 -3.37 -13.57
N LEU A 17 18.81 -2.60 -12.51
CA LEU A 17 18.60 -3.04 -11.13
C LEU A 17 17.14 -2.95 -10.69
N GLY A 18 16.34 -2.09 -11.34
CA GLY A 18 14.96 -1.80 -10.93
C GLY A 18 14.85 -0.88 -9.70
N TYR A 19 15.98 -0.46 -9.14
CA TYR A 19 16.09 0.47 -8.02
C TYR A 19 17.34 1.35 -8.19
N THR A 20 17.41 2.46 -7.47
CA THR A 20 18.58 3.35 -7.50
C THR A 20 19.75 2.73 -6.75
N PRO A 21 20.98 2.73 -7.30
CA PRO A 21 22.19 2.27 -6.60
C PRO A 21 22.33 2.81 -5.16
N LEU A 22 21.92 4.06 -4.95
CA LEU A 22 21.90 4.70 -3.62
C LEU A 22 20.99 3.97 -2.62
N SER A 23 19.83 3.46 -3.07
CA SER A 23 18.89 2.73 -2.22
C SER A 23 19.50 1.44 -1.66
N LEU A 24 20.36 0.76 -2.42
CA LEU A 24 21.06 -0.43 -1.94
C LEU A 24 22.04 -0.08 -0.82
N VAL A 25 22.76 1.04 -0.97
CA VAL A 25 23.70 1.50 0.06
C VAL A 25 22.93 1.95 1.31
N ASP A 26 21.82 2.66 1.15
CA ASP A 26 20.94 3.07 2.24
C ASP A 26 20.39 1.85 3.02
N ASP A 27 19.94 0.81 2.31
CA ASP A 27 19.45 -0.42 2.94
C ASP A 27 20.55 -1.15 3.71
N VAL A 28 21.77 -1.20 3.15
CA VAL A 28 22.94 -1.75 3.83
C VAL A 28 23.22 -0.95 5.10
N PHE A 29 23.26 0.39 5.02
CA PHE A 29 23.48 1.27 6.16
C PHE A 29 22.44 1.05 7.28
N ASN A 30 21.16 1.00 6.91
CA ASN A 30 20.06 0.72 7.84
C ASN A 30 20.19 -0.66 8.51
N SER A 31 20.58 -1.68 7.74
CA SER A 31 20.77 -3.03 8.27
C SER A 31 21.92 -3.10 9.27
N ILE A 32 23.03 -2.40 9.01
CA ILE A 32 24.20 -2.37 9.89
C ILE A 32 23.86 -1.65 11.19
N ASN A 33 23.23 -0.49 11.12
CA ASN A 33 22.83 0.23 12.33
C ASN A 33 21.89 -0.62 13.19
N THR A 34 20.93 -1.31 12.57
CA THR A 34 20.06 -2.26 13.28
C THR A 34 20.87 -3.38 13.95
N ILE A 35 21.86 -3.95 13.27
CA ILE A 35 22.72 -5.00 13.82
C ILE A 35 23.60 -4.47 14.94
N ILE A 36 24.10 -3.24 14.84
CA ILE A 36 24.93 -2.59 15.87
C ILE A 36 24.14 -2.46 17.17
N TYR A 37 22.96 -1.83 17.11
CA TYR A 37 22.11 -1.66 18.29
C TYR A 37 21.69 -3.02 18.89
N LEU A 38 21.32 -3.99 18.04
CA LEU A 38 20.98 -5.34 18.48
C LEU A 38 22.17 -6.07 19.13
N SER A 39 23.37 -5.87 18.61
CA SER A 39 24.58 -6.51 19.15
C SER A 39 24.95 -5.92 20.51
N ILE A 40 24.80 -4.61 20.68
CA ILE A 40 25.02 -3.90 21.94
C ILE A 40 24.00 -4.36 23.00
N GLU A 41 22.72 -4.47 22.66
CA GLU A 41 21.67 -4.97 23.56
C GLU A 41 21.93 -6.43 23.99
N LYS A 42 22.37 -7.29 23.06
CA LYS A 42 22.77 -8.67 23.38
C LYS A 42 24.02 -8.73 24.24
N LEU A 43 24.96 -7.81 24.03
CA LEU A 43 26.18 -7.69 24.82
C LEU A 43 25.83 -7.22 26.24
N GLU A 44 24.96 -6.22 26.40
CA GLU A 44 24.44 -5.76 27.69
C GLU A 44 23.78 -6.90 28.46
N THR A 45 22.82 -7.59 27.82
CA THR A 45 22.11 -8.73 28.40
C THR A 45 23.09 -9.85 28.76
N GLY A 46 24.09 -10.09 27.91
CA GLY A 46 25.16 -11.06 28.13
C GLY A 46 26.01 -10.73 29.36
N LEU A 47 26.51 -9.49 29.47
CA LEU A 47 27.33 -9.05 30.60
C LEU A 47 26.52 -8.96 31.89
N ALA A 48 25.26 -8.54 31.82
CA ALA A 48 24.36 -8.52 32.97
C ALA A 48 24.02 -9.94 33.49
N SER A 49 24.04 -10.95 32.61
CA SER A 49 23.81 -12.35 32.98
C SER A 49 25.04 -13.05 33.57
N LEU A 50 26.24 -12.48 33.42
CA LEU A 50 27.47 -13.05 33.96
C LEU A 50 27.66 -12.64 35.43
N PRO A 51 28.07 -13.57 36.31
CA PRO A 51 28.39 -13.21 37.69
C PRO A 51 29.58 -12.24 37.71
N PRO A 52 29.50 -11.14 38.49
CA PRO A 52 30.47 -10.03 38.47
C PRO A 52 31.89 -10.45 38.88
N GLU A 53 32.05 -11.54 39.64
CA GLU A 53 33.35 -12.12 39.98
C GLU A 53 34.14 -12.62 38.76
N ARG A 54 33.46 -13.07 37.70
CA ARG A 54 34.11 -13.52 36.45
C ARG A 54 34.53 -12.37 35.54
N LEU A 55 33.91 -11.20 35.68
CA LEU A 55 34.30 -9.98 34.96
C LEU A 55 35.53 -9.30 35.59
N GLY A 56 36.00 -9.78 36.75
CA GLY A 56 37.15 -9.22 37.45
C GLY A 56 36.80 -8.10 38.43
N PHE A 57 35.51 -7.84 38.68
CA PHE A 57 35.09 -6.94 39.74
C PHE A 57 35.43 -7.55 41.10
N LYS A 58 36.21 -6.83 41.88
CA LYS A 58 36.49 -7.19 43.27
C LYS A 58 35.40 -6.56 44.13
N GLY A 59 34.61 -7.37 44.83
CA GLY A 59 33.68 -6.87 45.84
C GLY A 59 34.44 -6.00 46.85
N SER A 60 34.02 -4.74 46.97
CA SER A 60 34.54 -3.83 47.99
C SER A 60 34.02 -4.29 49.35
N LYS A 61 34.81 -5.12 50.06
CA LYS A 61 34.53 -5.41 51.46
C LYS A 61 34.88 -4.17 52.29
N SER A 62 33.95 -3.23 52.39
CA SER A 62 34.06 -2.15 53.36
C SER A 62 33.67 -2.68 54.74
N THR A 63 34.64 -3.10 55.54
CA THR A 63 34.42 -3.46 56.94
C THR A 63 34.23 -2.21 57.78
N ILE A 64 32.97 -1.82 58.01
CA ILE A 64 32.58 -0.94 59.11
C ILE A 64 31.33 -1.55 59.78
N GLY A 65 31.54 -2.28 60.88
CA GLY A 65 30.54 -2.62 61.90
C GLY A 65 29.29 -3.42 61.47
N ASP A 66 29.26 -4.73 61.76
CA ASP A 66 28.13 -5.62 62.09
C ASP A 66 26.73 -5.47 61.44
N GLN A 67 26.58 -4.80 60.31
CA GLN A 67 25.42 -4.92 59.44
C GLN A 67 25.91 -5.13 58.00
N GLN A 68 25.77 -6.35 57.50
CA GLN A 68 26.00 -6.67 56.10
C GLN A 68 24.94 -5.96 55.24
N VAL A 69 25.24 -4.73 54.84
CA VAL A 69 24.51 -4.05 53.78
C VAL A 69 25.03 -4.60 52.46
N ASN A 70 24.18 -5.36 51.79
CA ASN A 70 24.43 -6.01 50.51
C ASN A 70 24.43 -4.98 49.37
N ASP A 71 25.46 -4.16 49.28
CA ASP A 71 25.64 -3.19 48.18
C ASP A 71 26.86 -3.55 47.30
N GLU A 72 27.15 -4.84 47.09
CA GLU A 72 28.48 -5.25 46.59
C GLU A 72 28.70 -5.19 45.07
N TYR A 73 27.72 -4.82 44.23
CA TYR A 73 27.92 -4.81 42.76
C TYR A 73 27.13 -3.75 41.98
N ALA A 74 26.57 -2.72 42.64
CA ALA A 74 25.86 -1.65 41.93
C ALA A 74 26.82 -0.85 41.02
N ASP A 75 28.00 -0.52 41.54
CA ASP A 75 29.05 0.20 40.80
C ASP A 75 29.52 -0.59 39.56
N ALA A 76 29.61 -1.92 39.67
CA ALA A 76 30.00 -2.79 38.55
C ALA A 76 29.00 -2.74 37.39
N LYS A 77 27.69 -2.63 37.66
CA LYS A 77 26.68 -2.49 36.61
C LYS A 77 26.76 -1.13 35.94
N GLN A 78 26.96 -0.08 36.72
CA GLN A 78 27.13 1.27 36.19
C GLN A 78 28.39 1.39 35.33
N GLU A 79 29.52 0.82 35.75
CA GLU A 79 30.75 0.80 34.95
C GLU A 79 30.60 0.00 33.64
N ILE A 80 29.83 -1.09 33.64
CA ILE A 80 29.51 -1.85 32.43
C ILE A 80 28.66 -1.00 31.49
N GLU A 81 27.64 -0.31 31.99
CA GLU A 81 26.76 0.56 31.19
C GLU A 81 27.55 1.73 30.58
N GLU A 82 28.40 2.39 31.37
CA GLU A 82 29.27 3.47 30.89
C GLU A 82 30.27 2.97 29.84
N GLY A 83 30.88 1.80 30.06
CA GLY A 83 31.80 1.18 29.09
C GLY A 83 31.10 0.73 27.81
N LEU A 84 29.87 0.20 27.93
CA LEU A 84 29.05 -0.19 26.80
C LEU A 84 28.62 1.02 25.97
N HIS A 85 28.25 2.12 26.63
CA HIS A 85 27.89 3.35 25.95
C HIS A 85 29.08 3.99 25.21
N GLN A 86 30.28 3.94 25.80
CA GLN A 86 31.51 4.33 25.11
C GLN A 86 31.77 3.42 23.88
N LEU A 87 31.57 2.11 24.02
CA LEU A 87 31.70 1.17 22.91
C LEU A 87 30.70 1.46 21.80
N GLU A 88 29.43 1.71 22.14
CA GLU A 88 28.38 2.09 21.18
C GLU A 88 28.78 3.32 20.37
N THR A 89 29.26 4.36 21.06
CA THR A 89 29.69 5.61 20.41
C THR A 89 30.89 5.38 19.49
N LEU A 90 31.87 4.59 19.94
CA LEU A 90 33.04 4.25 19.13
C LEU A 90 32.69 3.38 17.92
N LEU A 91 31.80 2.41 18.11
CA LEU A 91 31.40 1.50 17.05
C LEU A 91 30.57 2.23 16.00
N THR A 92 29.63 3.08 16.42
CA THR A 92 28.83 3.92 15.51
C THR A 92 29.73 4.85 14.70
N SER A 93 30.63 5.61 15.35
CA SER A 93 31.54 6.51 14.63
C SER A 93 32.54 5.78 13.72
N SER A 94 32.99 4.59 14.11
CA SER A 94 33.85 3.76 13.26
C SER A 94 33.07 3.15 12.09
N ALA A 95 31.83 2.72 12.31
CA ALA A 95 30.96 2.18 11.28
C ALA A 95 30.66 3.24 10.24
N ASP A 96 30.19 4.44 10.65
CA ASP A 96 29.90 5.56 9.75
C ASP A 96 31.09 5.85 8.83
N LYS A 97 32.29 6.03 9.38
CA LYS A 97 33.50 6.33 8.58
C LYS A 97 33.88 5.23 7.59
N ARG A 98 33.61 3.96 7.93
CA ARG A 98 33.93 2.81 7.07
C ARG A 98 32.85 2.61 6.01
N PHE A 99 31.60 2.86 6.35
CA PHE A 99 30.48 2.74 5.44
C PHE A 99 30.36 3.93 4.49
N ASP A 100 30.78 5.13 4.87
CA ASP A 100 31.00 6.26 3.94
C ASP A 100 32.06 5.90 2.88
N ALA A 101 33.16 5.28 3.30
CA ALA A 101 34.21 4.84 2.38
C ALA A 101 33.71 3.70 1.46
N PHE A 102 32.86 2.83 1.97
CA PHE A 102 32.20 1.78 1.20
C PHE A 102 31.20 2.35 0.20
N GLU A 103 30.36 3.33 0.58
CA GLU A 103 29.45 4.05 -0.32
C GLU A 103 30.23 4.63 -1.49
N ILE A 104 31.28 5.39 -1.19
CA ILE A 104 32.12 6.02 -2.22
C ILE A 104 32.74 4.96 -3.14
N TYR A 105 33.26 3.87 -2.58
CA TYR A 105 33.88 2.81 -3.37
C TYR A 105 32.88 2.07 -4.26
N THR A 106 31.70 1.73 -3.73
CA THR A 106 30.67 1.02 -4.46
C THR A 106 30.10 1.85 -5.59
N LEU A 107 29.72 3.11 -5.33
CA LEU A 107 29.18 4.01 -6.34
C LEU A 107 30.21 4.41 -7.41
N ARG A 108 31.50 4.44 -7.05
CA ARG A 108 32.57 4.82 -7.98
C ARG A 108 33.12 3.65 -8.80
N ASN A 109 33.13 2.42 -8.27
CA ASN A 109 33.84 1.29 -8.90
C ASN A 109 32.93 0.12 -9.28
N ILE A 110 31.99 -0.29 -8.41
CA ILE A 110 31.15 -1.47 -8.65
C ILE A 110 29.90 -1.07 -9.45
N LEU A 111 29.23 -0.02 -9.00
CA LEU A 111 28.00 0.51 -9.55
C LEU A 111 28.31 1.74 -10.42
N SER A 112 29.34 1.62 -11.25
CA SER A 112 29.75 2.66 -12.19
C SER A 112 29.89 2.08 -13.59
N VAL A 113 29.37 2.82 -14.57
CA VAL A 113 29.50 2.50 -15.99
C VAL A 113 30.44 3.52 -16.61
N PRO A 114 31.52 3.10 -17.29
CA PRO A 114 32.41 4.02 -17.99
C PRO A 114 31.64 4.83 -19.04
N PRO A 115 31.84 6.17 -19.11
CA PRO A 115 31.06 7.05 -19.98
C PRO A 115 31.19 6.68 -21.46
N ASP A 116 32.37 6.18 -21.86
CA ASP A 116 32.65 5.76 -23.25
C ASP A 116 31.80 4.56 -23.70
N LEU A 117 31.34 3.73 -22.75
CA LEU A 117 30.59 2.50 -23.02
C LEU A 117 29.07 2.68 -22.87
N VAL A 118 28.60 3.80 -22.32
CA VAL A 118 27.17 4.06 -22.07
C VAL A 118 26.33 3.86 -23.33
N ASN A 119 26.82 4.35 -24.48
CA ASN A 119 26.12 4.27 -25.76
C ASN A 119 26.14 2.88 -26.42
N TRP A 120 27.00 1.97 -25.92
CA TRP A 120 27.19 0.63 -26.46
C TRP A 120 26.52 -0.45 -25.60
N ILE A 121 26.09 -0.08 -24.39
CA ILE A 121 25.41 -0.98 -23.46
C ILE A 121 23.94 -1.06 -23.85
N ARG A 122 23.50 -2.28 -24.19
CA ARG A 122 22.10 -2.59 -24.46
C ARG A 122 21.58 -3.51 -23.35
N LEU A 123 20.55 -3.07 -22.64
CA LEU A 123 19.89 -3.91 -21.65
C LEU A 123 19.03 -4.98 -22.35
N SER A 124 18.74 -6.08 -21.66
CA SER A 124 17.90 -7.17 -22.19
C SER A 124 16.52 -6.70 -22.64
N HIS A 125 15.95 -5.69 -21.97
CA HIS A 125 14.66 -5.10 -22.35
C HIS A 125 14.72 -4.22 -23.61
N HIS A 126 15.91 -3.83 -24.04
CA HIS A 126 16.11 -3.12 -25.30
C HIS A 126 16.29 -4.07 -26.47
N GLU A 127 16.42 -5.38 -26.25
CA GLU A 127 16.50 -6.38 -27.31
C GLU A 127 15.13 -6.50 -28.01
N GLY A 128 15.06 -6.05 -29.27
CA GLY A 128 13.82 -6.06 -30.07
C GLY A 128 13.07 -4.74 -30.18
N ILE A 129 13.46 -3.68 -29.45
CA ILE A 129 12.88 -2.34 -29.62
C ILE A 129 13.63 -1.61 -30.74
N SER A 130 13.06 -1.61 -31.94
CA SER A 130 13.46 -0.69 -33.00
C SER A 130 12.75 0.65 -32.78
N LEU A 131 13.51 1.72 -32.49
CA LEU A 131 13.02 3.11 -32.36
C LEU A 131 12.42 3.68 -33.66
N SER A 132 12.26 2.86 -34.70
CA SER A 132 11.61 3.25 -35.95
C SER A 132 10.17 3.61 -35.67
N HIS A 133 9.81 4.87 -35.93
CA HIS A 133 8.48 5.46 -35.67
C HIS A 133 7.35 4.91 -36.55
N ALA A 134 7.56 3.77 -37.22
CA ALA A 134 6.59 3.18 -38.15
C ALA A 134 5.35 2.60 -37.43
N ASP A 135 5.52 2.09 -36.20
CA ASP A 135 4.44 1.48 -35.40
C ASP A 135 4.05 2.32 -34.18
N ALA A 136 4.22 3.64 -34.25
CA ALA A 136 3.73 4.52 -33.18
C ALA A 136 2.18 4.41 -33.11
N PRO A 137 1.59 4.01 -31.96
CA PRO A 137 0.14 3.98 -31.84
C PRO A 137 -0.40 5.37 -32.12
N SER A 138 -1.28 5.48 -33.13
CA SER A 138 -1.86 6.77 -33.50
C SER A 138 -2.58 7.38 -32.29
N LEU A 139 -2.56 8.71 -32.20
CA LEU A 139 -3.26 9.44 -31.13
C LEU A 139 -4.72 8.97 -30.98
N ASP A 140 -5.35 8.60 -32.08
CA ASP A 140 -6.71 8.05 -32.12
C ASP A 140 -6.84 6.73 -31.34
N THR A 141 -5.88 5.80 -31.47
CA THR A 141 -5.92 4.54 -30.70
C THR A 141 -5.76 4.78 -29.20
N ILE A 142 -4.95 5.78 -28.81
CA ILE A 142 -4.78 6.18 -27.41
C ILE A 142 -6.06 6.83 -26.88
N GLU A 143 -6.70 7.68 -27.67
CA GLU A 143 -7.99 8.27 -27.31
C GLU A 143 -9.09 7.22 -27.16
N GLU A 144 -9.15 6.24 -28.06
CA GLU A 144 -10.08 5.13 -27.95
C GLU A 144 -9.83 4.31 -26.68
N LEU A 145 -8.58 4.00 -26.34
CA LEU A 145 -8.24 3.30 -25.10
C LEU A 145 -8.59 4.13 -23.87
N ARG A 146 -8.38 5.45 -23.91
CA ARG A 146 -8.79 6.36 -22.83
C ARG A 146 -10.30 6.38 -22.67
N ARG A 147 -11.07 6.42 -23.77
CA ARG A 147 -12.54 6.35 -23.74
C ARG A 147 -13.02 5.00 -23.21
N LYS A 148 -12.41 3.89 -23.64
CA LYS A 148 -12.71 2.53 -23.13
C LYS A 148 -12.42 2.41 -21.64
N LEU A 149 -11.31 2.97 -21.18
CA LEU A 149 -10.92 2.98 -19.78
C LEU A 149 -11.87 3.86 -18.94
N ALA A 150 -12.24 5.04 -19.44
CA ALA A 150 -13.22 5.91 -18.79
C ALA A 150 -14.59 5.20 -18.68
N ALA A 151 -15.06 4.58 -19.76
CA ALA A 151 -16.30 3.79 -19.75
C ALA A 151 -16.22 2.62 -18.74
N SER A 152 -15.11 1.88 -18.73
CA SER A 152 -14.88 0.78 -17.77
C SER A 152 -14.90 1.28 -16.32
N ARG A 153 -14.29 2.43 -16.03
CA ARG A 153 -14.31 3.04 -14.70
C ARG A 153 -15.71 3.49 -14.28
N MET A 154 -16.47 4.13 -15.18
CA MET A 154 -17.85 4.55 -14.90
C MET A 154 -18.75 3.35 -14.59
N VAL A 155 -18.64 2.27 -15.37
CA VAL A 155 -19.36 1.02 -15.11
C VAL A 155 -18.93 0.40 -13.79
N SER A 156 -17.63 0.35 -13.50
CA SER A 156 -17.12 -0.18 -12.22
C SER A 156 -17.64 0.61 -11.02
N GLN A 157 -17.74 1.93 -11.11
CA GLN A 157 -18.29 2.76 -10.05
C GLN A 157 -19.80 2.52 -9.86
N SER A 158 -20.54 2.43 -10.97
CA SER A 158 -21.96 2.10 -10.93
C SER A 158 -22.19 0.74 -10.27
N LEU A 159 -21.41 -0.28 -10.66
CA LEU A 159 -21.49 -1.62 -10.11
C LEU A 159 -21.17 -1.63 -8.60
N ALA A 160 -20.16 -0.88 -8.17
CA ALA A 160 -19.84 -0.73 -6.75
C ALA A 160 -21.00 -0.09 -5.96
N SER A 161 -21.67 0.92 -6.53
CA SER A 161 -22.85 1.53 -5.88
C SER A 161 -24.04 0.58 -5.80
N GLU A 162 -24.29 -0.20 -6.86
CA GLU A 162 -25.34 -1.23 -6.89
C GLU A 162 -25.03 -2.38 -5.93
N HIS A 163 -23.76 -2.76 -5.82
CA HIS A 163 -23.33 -3.76 -4.86
C HIS A 163 -23.60 -3.30 -3.43
N GLY A 164 -23.23 -2.07 -3.06
CA GLY A 164 -23.54 -1.53 -1.73
C GLY A 164 -25.05 -1.42 -1.47
N ARG A 165 -25.86 -1.02 -2.46
CA ARG A 165 -27.33 -1.06 -2.34
C ARG A 165 -27.84 -2.47 -2.08
N ASN A 166 -27.38 -3.44 -2.86
CA ASN A 166 -27.75 -4.83 -2.69
C ASN A 166 -27.32 -5.39 -1.33
N GLU A 167 -26.15 -5.02 -0.81
CA GLU A 167 -25.72 -5.41 0.54
C GLU A 167 -26.63 -4.87 1.63
N THR A 168 -27.03 -3.60 1.54
CA THR A 168 -27.97 -3.01 2.53
C THR A 168 -29.35 -3.67 2.47
N ILE A 169 -29.86 -3.95 1.27
CA ILE A 169 -31.14 -4.68 1.09
C ILE A 169 -31.01 -6.10 1.64
N LEU A 170 -29.91 -6.80 1.37
CA LEU A 170 -29.65 -8.12 1.92
C LEU A 170 -29.54 -8.09 3.45
N ALA A 171 -28.94 -7.05 4.03
CA ALA A 171 -28.90 -6.86 5.48
C ALA A 171 -30.31 -6.64 6.06
N GLN A 172 -31.13 -5.82 5.41
CA GLN A 172 -32.54 -5.60 5.80
C GLN A 172 -33.36 -6.89 5.72
N LEU A 173 -33.25 -7.62 4.60
CA LEU A 173 -33.96 -8.90 4.40
C LEU A 173 -33.50 -9.96 5.40
N LYS A 174 -32.20 -10.04 5.70
CA LYS A 174 -31.68 -10.91 6.77
C LYS A 174 -32.18 -10.48 8.14
N GLY A 175 -32.27 -9.17 8.41
CA GLY A 175 -32.84 -8.65 9.64
C GLY A 175 -34.32 -9.04 9.83
N ILE A 176 -35.11 -8.98 8.75
CA ILE A 176 -36.52 -9.41 8.76
C ILE A 176 -36.62 -10.94 8.92
N LEU A 177 -35.77 -11.71 8.24
CA LEU A 177 -35.75 -13.17 8.34
C LEU A 177 -35.29 -13.66 9.73
N ASP A 178 -34.29 -13.02 10.34
CA ASP A 178 -33.82 -13.36 11.69
C ASP A 178 -34.83 -12.92 12.77
N ALA A 179 -35.62 -11.86 12.52
CA ALA A 179 -36.74 -11.46 13.37
C ALA A 179 -37.92 -12.46 13.31
N ASP A 180 -38.13 -13.13 12.17
CA ASP A 180 -39.13 -14.20 12.02
C ASP A 180 -38.70 -15.51 12.73
N SER A 181 -37.41 -15.63 13.08
CA SER A 181 -36.81 -16.84 13.68
C SER A 181 -36.77 -16.81 15.22
N LYS A 182 -36.98 -15.65 15.86
CA LYS A 182 -36.87 -15.43 17.30
C LYS A 182 -38.14 -14.75 17.83
N ASP A 183 -39.12 -15.57 18.23
CA ASP A 183 -40.21 -15.33 19.19
C ASP A 183 -40.86 -13.93 19.36
N GLU A 184 -42.18 -13.90 19.10
CA GLU A 184 -43.29 -13.26 19.85
C GLU A 184 -43.18 -11.83 20.43
N THR A 185 -42.21 -11.00 20.03
CA THR A 185 -42.25 -9.57 20.37
C THR A 185 -42.30 -8.71 19.11
N LEU A 186 -43.52 -8.20 18.86
CA LEU A 186 -43.88 -7.34 17.74
C LEU A 186 -42.81 -6.27 17.47
N PRO A 187 -42.19 -6.25 16.28
CA PRO A 187 -41.31 -5.17 15.89
C PRO A 187 -42.13 -3.91 15.60
N ASN A 188 -41.54 -2.78 15.97
CA ASN A 188 -42.03 -1.42 15.84
C ASN A 188 -42.37 -1.09 14.36
N MET A 189 -43.64 -1.24 13.99
CA MET A 189 -44.20 -0.87 12.68
C MET A 189 -44.48 0.64 12.62
N SER A 190 -43.42 1.46 12.64
CA SER A 190 -43.51 2.92 12.54
C SER A 190 -43.81 3.44 11.13
N PHE A 191 -44.12 2.56 10.17
CA PHE A 191 -44.37 2.91 8.75
C PHE A 191 -45.78 2.57 8.26
N MET A 192 -46.77 2.50 9.15
CA MET A 192 -48.20 2.47 8.76
C MET A 192 -48.79 3.88 8.89
N PRO A 193 -48.94 4.65 7.78
CA PRO A 193 -49.69 5.89 7.84
C PRO A 193 -51.19 5.59 7.92
N GLY A 194 -51.84 6.13 8.96
CA GLY A 194 -53.21 6.63 8.88
C GLY A 194 -54.35 5.61 8.69
N LYS A 195 -55.05 5.34 9.79
CA LYS A 195 -56.43 4.81 9.87
C LYS A 195 -57.33 5.21 8.67
N LEU A 196 -58.06 4.25 8.09
CA LEU A 196 -59.41 4.40 7.50
C LEU A 196 -60.09 3.00 7.37
N PRO A 197 -61.43 2.91 7.29
CA PRO A 197 -62.21 2.05 8.18
C PRO A 197 -62.75 0.76 7.55
N GLN A 198 -63.26 -0.08 8.45
CA GLN A 198 -63.95 -1.36 8.28
C GLN A 198 -64.94 -1.43 7.11
N GLN A 199 -64.84 -2.49 6.30
CA GLN A 199 -65.98 -3.23 5.76
C GLN A 199 -65.62 -4.72 5.58
N PRO A 200 -66.57 -5.66 5.79
CA PRO A 200 -66.31 -7.09 5.83
C PRO A 200 -66.46 -7.72 4.45
N PHE A 201 -65.57 -8.64 4.08
CA PHE A 201 -65.87 -9.59 3.02
C PHE A 201 -65.59 -11.02 3.49
N SER A 202 -66.66 -11.78 3.56
CA SER A 202 -66.74 -13.19 3.92
C SER A 202 -66.27 -14.08 2.77
N GLY A 203 -65.54 -15.14 3.10
CA GLY A 203 -65.15 -16.18 2.13
C GLY A 203 -64.17 -17.18 2.73
N GLN A 204 -64.66 -18.12 3.54
CA GLN A 204 -63.86 -19.16 4.21
C GLN A 204 -63.43 -20.34 3.30
N LEU A 205 -63.33 -20.17 1.98
CA LEU A 205 -62.94 -21.26 1.05
C LEU A 205 -61.66 -21.12 0.19
N PRO A 206 -60.82 -20.05 0.25
CA PRO A 206 -59.56 -20.01 -0.51
C PRO A 206 -58.34 -20.55 0.26
N LEU A 207 -58.43 -20.76 1.58
CA LEU A 207 -57.25 -21.14 2.38
C LEU A 207 -56.83 -22.62 2.21
N THR A 208 -57.77 -23.53 1.98
CA THR A 208 -57.47 -24.97 1.87
C THR A 208 -56.94 -25.34 0.48
N THR A 209 -57.46 -24.71 -0.57
CA THR A 209 -57.00 -24.86 -1.95
C THR A 209 -55.63 -24.19 -2.14
N ASN A 210 -55.42 -23.02 -1.54
CA ASN A 210 -54.11 -22.37 -1.57
C ASN A 210 -53.06 -23.14 -0.77
N THR A 211 -53.42 -23.73 0.39
CA THR A 211 -52.46 -24.54 1.18
C THR A 211 -52.15 -25.89 0.54
N THR A 212 -53.12 -26.56 -0.08
CA THR A 212 -52.88 -27.81 -0.83
C THR A 212 -52.06 -27.56 -2.10
N PHE A 213 -52.33 -26.46 -2.82
CA PHE A 213 -51.50 -26.04 -3.95
C PHE A 213 -50.07 -25.69 -3.50
N ALA A 214 -49.90 -24.90 -2.43
CA ALA A 214 -48.58 -24.58 -1.89
C ALA A 214 -47.82 -25.83 -1.38
N LEU A 215 -48.52 -26.76 -0.73
CA LEU A 215 -47.95 -28.05 -0.31
C LEU A 215 -47.52 -28.90 -1.51
N SER A 216 -48.26 -28.86 -2.61
CA SER A 216 -47.89 -29.59 -3.84
C SER A 216 -46.68 -28.99 -4.56
N GLN A 217 -46.41 -27.69 -4.38
CA GLN A 217 -45.28 -26.99 -5.01
C GLN A 217 -43.99 -27.06 -4.18
N LEU A 218 -44.08 -27.37 -2.87
CA LEU A 218 -42.92 -27.47 -1.99
C LEU A 218 -41.87 -28.54 -2.39
N PRO A 219 -42.25 -29.74 -2.86
CA PRO A 219 -41.28 -30.74 -3.31
C PRO A 219 -40.46 -30.28 -4.51
N ALA A 220 -41.08 -29.62 -5.49
CA ALA A 220 -40.40 -29.07 -6.66
C ALA A 220 -39.45 -27.91 -6.31
N LEU A 221 -39.81 -27.10 -5.31
CA LEU A 221 -38.91 -26.07 -4.78
C LEU A 221 -37.75 -26.67 -3.98
N LYS A 222 -37.96 -27.76 -3.24
CA LYS A 222 -36.87 -28.43 -2.51
C LYS A 222 -35.83 -29.03 -3.46
N THR A 223 -36.25 -29.65 -4.55
CA THR A 223 -35.31 -30.24 -5.54
C THR A 223 -34.50 -29.17 -6.27
N THR A 224 -35.15 -28.07 -6.68
CA THR A 224 -34.45 -26.93 -7.31
C THR A 224 -33.50 -26.24 -6.34
N LEU A 225 -33.84 -26.14 -5.06
CA LEU A 225 -32.98 -25.55 -4.04
C LEU A 225 -31.77 -26.44 -3.70
N THR A 226 -31.93 -27.77 -3.71
CA THR A 226 -30.79 -28.70 -3.61
C THR A 226 -29.85 -28.59 -4.81
N GLU A 227 -30.39 -28.42 -6.02
CA GLU A 227 -29.60 -28.25 -7.24
C GLU A 227 -28.85 -26.90 -7.23
N LEU A 228 -29.52 -25.81 -6.82
CA LEU A 228 -28.89 -24.49 -6.72
C LEU A 228 -27.83 -24.44 -5.62
N ARG A 229 -28.03 -25.11 -4.48
CA ARG A 229 -26.98 -25.23 -3.44
C ARG A 229 -25.76 -25.98 -3.93
N ALA A 230 -25.94 -27.06 -4.70
CA ALA A 230 -24.83 -27.76 -5.32
C ALA A 230 -24.07 -26.86 -6.31
N ARG A 231 -24.79 -26.09 -7.15
CA ARG A 231 -24.19 -25.13 -8.10
C ARG A 231 -23.47 -23.96 -7.41
N LEU A 232 -23.99 -23.49 -6.29
CA LEU A 232 -23.33 -22.46 -5.48
C LEU A 232 -22.07 -22.98 -4.78
N ALA A 233 -22.08 -24.22 -4.29
CA ALA A 233 -20.89 -24.84 -3.72
C ALA A 233 -19.78 -25.03 -4.78
N THR A 234 -20.13 -25.43 -6.00
CA THR A 234 -19.17 -25.54 -7.11
C THR A 234 -18.60 -24.18 -7.53
N LEU A 235 -19.41 -23.11 -7.52
CA LEU A 235 -18.94 -21.75 -7.80
C LEU A 235 -18.03 -21.20 -6.68
N ARG A 236 -18.42 -21.42 -5.41
CA ARG A 236 -17.63 -21.00 -4.25
C ARG A 236 -16.27 -21.72 -4.19
N GLY A 237 -16.22 -23.00 -4.59
CA GLY A 237 -14.98 -23.75 -4.71
C GLY A 237 -14.04 -23.23 -5.82
N MET A 238 -14.58 -22.59 -6.86
CA MET A 238 -13.80 -22.03 -7.97
C MET A 238 -13.25 -20.63 -7.67
N GLN A 239 -13.91 -19.86 -6.78
CA GLN A 239 -13.51 -18.50 -6.39
C GLN A 239 -12.40 -18.46 -5.32
N LEU A 240 -12.34 -19.45 -4.42
CA LEU A 240 -11.43 -19.41 -3.25
C LEU A 240 -9.96 -19.80 -3.55
N GLY A 241 -9.63 -20.17 -4.78
CA GLY A 241 -8.29 -20.66 -5.15
C GLY A 241 -7.38 -19.66 -5.88
N LEU A 242 -7.88 -18.48 -6.28
CA LEU A 242 -7.13 -17.59 -7.19
C LEU A 242 -6.82 -16.18 -6.65
N ASP A 243 -7.53 -15.73 -5.61
CA ASP A 243 -7.65 -14.30 -5.32
C ASP A 243 -6.77 -13.83 -4.14
N THR A 244 -6.51 -14.66 -3.12
CA THR A 244 -5.95 -14.16 -1.85
C THR A 244 -4.52 -13.62 -1.93
N ALA A 245 -3.58 -14.32 -2.59
CA ALA A 245 -2.18 -13.89 -2.65
C ALA A 245 -1.85 -12.94 -3.82
N LYS A 246 -2.72 -12.89 -4.85
CA LYS A 246 -2.54 -12.00 -6.01
C LYS A 246 -3.12 -10.62 -5.75
N ASP A 247 -4.15 -10.53 -4.91
CA ASP A 247 -4.78 -9.25 -4.60
C ASP A 247 -3.96 -8.43 -3.61
N GLU A 248 -3.31 -9.05 -2.61
CA GLU A 248 -2.39 -8.34 -1.69
C GLU A 248 -1.25 -7.64 -2.46
N ARG A 249 -0.56 -8.33 -3.37
CA ARG A 249 0.52 -7.73 -4.19
C ARG A 249 0.03 -6.67 -5.18
N ARG A 250 -1.24 -6.73 -5.60
CA ARG A 250 -1.84 -5.71 -6.48
C ARG A 250 -2.19 -4.45 -5.71
N GLU A 251 -2.62 -4.60 -4.47
CA GLU A 251 -2.92 -3.50 -3.57
C GLU A 251 -1.66 -2.75 -3.16
N GLU A 252 -0.58 -3.45 -2.78
CA GLU A 252 0.73 -2.84 -2.48
C GLU A 252 1.27 -2.04 -3.66
N ARG A 253 1.18 -2.59 -4.88
CA ARG A 253 1.61 -1.90 -6.11
C ARG A 253 0.76 -0.69 -6.42
N ARG A 254 -0.55 -0.74 -6.19
CA ARG A 254 -1.45 0.41 -6.39
C ARG A 254 -1.12 1.54 -5.42
N GLN A 255 -0.92 1.21 -4.15
CA GLN A 255 -0.55 2.19 -3.13
C GLN A 255 0.80 2.86 -3.45
N TYR A 256 1.80 2.08 -3.90
CA TYR A 256 3.09 2.63 -4.31
C TYR A 256 2.98 3.57 -5.51
N ILE A 257 2.23 3.18 -6.55
CA ILE A 257 2.00 4.02 -7.74
C ILE A 257 1.25 5.30 -7.35
N GLU A 258 0.24 5.20 -6.50
CA GLU A 258 -0.54 6.35 -6.03
C GLU A 258 0.31 7.32 -5.19
N GLN A 259 1.15 6.81 -4.29
CA GLN A 259 2.06 7.63 -3.49
C GLN A 259 3.13 8.33 -4.37
N ARG A 260 3.70 7.61 -5.34
CA ARG A 260 4.71 8.17 -6.26
C ARG A 260 4.10 9.19 -7.22
N THR A 261 2.91 8.92 -7.75
CA THR A 261 2.19 9.86 -8.64
C THR A 261 1.76 11.11 -7.87
N ARG A 262 1.28 10.97 -6.63
CA ARG A 262 1.00 12.10 -5.74
C ARG A 262 2.24 12.94 -5.48
N SER A 263 3.37 12.32 -5.12
CA SER A 263 4.63 13.04 -4.90
C SER A 263 5.13 13.76 -6.16
N HIS A 264 4.99 13.14 -7.34
CA HIS A 264 5.32 13.80 -8.61
C HIS A 264 4.37 14.95 -8.95
N LEU A 265 3.08 14.85 -8.62
CA LEU A 265 2.10 15.91 -8.81
C LEU A 265 2.30 17.07 -7.82
N GLU A 266 2.73 16.78 -6.58
CA GLU A 266 3.11 17.78 -5.57
C GLU A 266 4.38 18.53 -6.01
N ARG A 267 5.41 17.80 -6.46
CA ARG A 267 6.66 18.38 -6.97
C ARG A 267 6.46 19.23 -8.22
N ASN A 268 5.50 18.87 -9.07
CA ASN A 268 5.13 19.63 -10.27
C ASN A 268 4.02 20.68 -10.02
N GLY A 269 3.67 20.96 -8.76
CA GLY A 269 2.73 22.03 -8.38
C GLY A 269 1.26 21.80 -8.79
N ARG A 270 0.87 20.60 -9.24
CA ARG A 270 -0.47 20.32 -9.78
C ARG A 270 -1.53 19.94 -8.75
N LEU A 271 -1.16 19.76 -7.47
CA LEU A 271 -2.10 19.39 -6.40
C LEU A 271 -2.63 20.57 -5.57
N ALA A 272 -2.18 21.80 -5.82
CA ALA A 272 -2.71 23.00 -5.15
C ALA A 272 -4.08 23.47 -5.68
N ALA A 273 -4.64 22.83 -6.71
CA ALA A 273 -5.92 23.20 -7.31
C ALA A 273 -7.04 22.20 -6.96
N SER A 274 -7.25 21.91 -5.68
CA SER A 274 -8.48 21.28 -5.22
C SER A 274 -9.44 22.34 -4.67
N ASN A 275 -10.02 23.12 -5.57
CA ASN A 275 -11.46 23.43 -5.59
C ASN A 275 -11.82 24.34 -6.78
N LYS A 276 -12.73 23.86 -7.63
CA LYS A 276 -13.39 24.55 -8.76
C LYS A 276 -12.56 24.73 -10.05
N GLY A 277 -12.99 24.06 -11.12
CA GLY A 277 -12.72 24.46 -12.51
C GLY A 277 -12.40 23.30 -13.46
N PRO A 278 -12.82 23.36 -14.73
CA PRO A 278 -12.53 22.32 -15.71
C PRO A 278 -11.04 22.32 -16.05
N LEU A 279 -10.54 21.12 -16.34
CA LEU A 279 -9.15 20.80 -16.69
C LEU A 279 -8.55 21.84 -17.66
N THR A 280 -7.74 22.75 -17.13
CA THR A 280 -6.94 23.66 -17.95
C THR A 280 -5.76 22.88 -18.51
N GLY A 281 -5.49 23.11 -19.80
CA GLY A 281 -4.34 22.56 -20.50
C GLY A 281 -3.01 23.02 -19.88
N ARG A 282 -1.91 22.61 -20.52
CA ARG A 282 -0.53 22.98 -20.16
C ARG A 282 -0.47 24.44 -19.70
N VAL A 283 0.01 24.65 -18.47
CA VAL A 283 0.30 25.99 -17.95
C VAL A 283 1.41 26.54 -18.84
N THR A 284 1.09 27.57 -19.61
CA THR A 284 2.06 28.35 -20.38
C THR A 284 2.84 29.21 -19.40
N ASP A 285 4.17 29.14 -19.49
CA ASP A 285 5.07 29.91 -18.63
C ASP A 285 4.85 31.42 -18.86
N PRO A 286 5.03 32.29 -17.83
CA PRO A 286 4.80 33.73 -17.97
C PRO A 286 5.67 34.36 -19.08
N ALA A 287 6.86 33.79 -19.33
CA ALA A 287 7.72 34.21 -20.44
C ALA A 287 7.14 33.87 -21.83
N GLU A 288 6.36 32.79 -21.94
CA GLU A 288 5.67 32.39 -23.17
C GLU A 288 4.49 33.33 -23.44
N VAL A 289 3.77 33.75 -22.39
CA VAL A 289 2.68 34.74 -22.48
C VAL A 289 3.23 36.11 -22.92
N ASP A 290 4.33 36.58 -22.32
CA ASP A 290 4.99 37.83 -22.72
C ASP A 290 5.48 37.80 -24.18
N ALA A 291 5.96 36.64 -24.64
CA ALA A 291 6.38 36.46 -26.04
C ALA A 291 5.18 36.50 -26.99
N LEU A 292 4.05 35.90 -26.61
CA LEU A 292 2.81 35.92 -27.38
C LEU A 292 2.18 37.32 -27.42
N GLU A 293 2.24 38.08 -26.32
CA GLU A 293 1.77 39.47 -26.29
C GLU A 293 2.64 40.38 -27.16
N LYS A 294 3.97 40.21 -27.15
CA LYS A 294 4.86 40.93 -28.07
C LYS A 294 4.58 40.58 -29.53
N ALA A 295 4.34 39.31 -29.83
CA ALA A 295 3.98 38.89 -31.18
C ALA A 295 2.63 39.47 -31.61
N ALA A 296 1.62 39.45 -30.73
CA ALA A 296 0.30 40.02 -30.99
C ALA A 296 0.36 41.54 -31.27
N ASN A 297 1.16 42.28 -30.50
CA ASN A 297 1.34 43.72 -30.70
C ASN A 297 2.08 44.08 -32.00
N MET A 298 2.88 43.18 -32.57
CA MET A 298 3.47 43.40 -33.90
C MET A 298 2.46 43.23 -35.04
N PHE A 299 1.41 42.42 -34.84
CA PHE A 299 0.38 42.20 -35.86
C PHE A 299 -0.78 43.18 -35.80
N ASN A 300 -0.88 44.01 -34.74
CA ASN A 300 -1.91 45.03 -34.63
C ASN A 300 -1.35 46.30 -33.94
N PRO A 301 -0.62 47.17 -34.67
CA PRO A 301 -0.21 48.46 -34.12
C PRO A 301 -1.44 49.38 -33.95
N PRO A 302 -1.39 50.36 -33.03
CA PRO A 302 -2.49 51.29 -32.76
C PRO A 302 -2.87 52.15 -33.96
#